data_AF-A0A1B1U904-F1
#
_entry.id   AF-A0A1B1U904-F1
#
_cell.length_a   1.000
_cell.length_b   1.000
_cell.length_c   1.000
_cell.angle_alpha   90.00
_cell.angle_beta   90.00
_cell.angle_gamma   90.00
#
_symmetry.space_group_name_H-M   'P 1'
#
loop_
_entity.id
_entity.type
_entity.pdbx_description
1 polymer ?
#
loop_
_entity_poly.entity_id
_entity_poly.type
_entity_poly.pdbx_seq_one_letter_code
_entity_poly.pdbx_strand_id
1 'polypeptide(L)'
;MEIDMRKFALIVLSGLTVCLAGMASAGAAIVTVTYSGTVASGSDPVNFFRAGDNFVGAAYQAVYVFDTSLGETFNSPTSNYPLGGNFFGSPSPALSATLTINNVSLTFTPNQHGFIRGISDTASLIQHEAKHLSSDGPLSGYVNLIHRLFRFNDNLYPASLTGSFSHTVDFRDDIFAIVEIEYRNPVNGLYSAFVHANFAPTSVTISSGVPEPATWALMITGFAAVGFIAYRRKAKAAMAAA
;
A
#
# COMPACT_ATOMS: atom_id res chain seq x y z
N MET A 1 -30.64 6.65 47.90
CA MET A 1 -30.85 6.01 46.59
C MET A 1 -29.59 5.23 46.28
N GLU A 2 -29.58 3.97 46.71
CA GLU A 2 -28.39 3.11 46.75
C GLU A 2 -28.34 2.32 45.44
N ILE A 3 -27.39 2.66 44.55
CA ILE A 3 -27.20 1.91 43.31
C ILE A 3 -26.52 0.59 43.70
N ASP A 4 -27.30 -0.49 43.65
CA ASP A 4 -26.86 -1.85 43.94
C ASP A 4 -25.61 -2.19 43.11
N MET A 5 -24.51 -2.51 43.82
CA MET A 5 -23.17 -2.72 43.28
C MET A 5 -23.12 -3.89 42.28
N ARG A 6 -24.09 -4.82 42.32
CA ARG A 6 -24.27 -5.87 41.31
C ARG A 6 -24.76 -5.32 39.97
N LYS A 7 -25.63 -4.31 39.98
CA LYS A 7 -26.14 -3.65 38.77
C LYS A 7 -25.06 -2.79 38.10
N PHE A 8 -24.19 -2.15 38.88
CA PHE A 8 -23.06 -1.39 38.35
C PHE A 8 -22.01 -2.29 37.66
N ALA A 9 -21.69 -3.45 38.26
CA ALA A 9 -20.79 -4.44 37.64
C ALA A 9 -21.36 -5.03 36.35
N LEU A 10 -22.67 -5.31 36.30
CA LEU A 10 -23.36 -5.79 35.10
C LEU A 10 -23.38 -4.75 33.97
N ILE A 11 -23.53 -3.46 34.28
CA ILE A 11 -23.48 -2.37 33.29
C ILE A 11 -22.07 -2.19 32.73
N VAL A 12 -21.03 -2.28 33.57
CA VAL A 12 -19.63 -2.17 33.12
C VAL A 12 -19.22 -3.37 32.25
N LEU A 13 -19.67 -4.59 32.58
CA LEU A 13 -19.33 -5.79 31.82
C LEU A 13 -20.05 -5.88 30.47
N SER A 14 -21.31 -5.43 30.41
CA SER A 14 -22.08 -5.35 29.16
C SER A 14 -21.61 -4.23 28.24
N GLY A 15 -21.21 -3.06 28.77
CA GLY A 15 -20.58 -2.01 27.99
C GLY A 15 -19.27 -2.44 27.32
N LEU A 16 -18.43 -3.20 28.04
CA LEU A 16 -17.16 -3.71 27.50
C LEU A 16 -17.37 -4.73 26.37
N THR A 17 -18.44 -5.53 26.44
CA THR A 17 -18.75 -6.57 25.45
C THR A 17 -19.30 -5.98 24.15
N VAL A 18 -20.05 -4.87 24.24
CA VAL A 18 -20.57 -4.14 23.06
C VAL A 18 -19.47 -3.35 22.33
N CYS A 19 -18.46 -2.85 23.05
CA CYS A 19 -17.31 -2.18 22.41
C CYS A 19 -16.42 -3.15 21.59
N LEU A 20 -16.37 -4.43 21.94
CA LEU A 20 -15.53 -5.43 21.25
C LEU A 20 -16.20 -6.04 20.01
N ALA A 21 -17.53 -6.03 19.94
CA ALA A 21 -18.27 -6.63 18.81
C ALA A 21 -18.41 -5.70 17.58
N GLY A 22 -18.06 -4.41 17.71
CA GLY A 22 -18.19 -3.40 16.66
C GLY A 22 -16.92 -3.08 15.87
N MET A 23 -15.78 -3.71 16.19
CA MET A 23 -14.50 -3.43 15.52
C MET A 23 -14.38 -4.28 14.25
N ALA A 24 -15.28 -4.09 13.29
CA ALA A 24 -15.01 -4.53 11.93
C ALA A 24 -13.78 -3.76 11.45
N SER A 25 -12.71 -4.50 11.14
CA SER A 25 -11.47 -3.99 10.54
C SER A 25 -11.73 -3.48 9.12
N ALA A 26 -12.43 -2.36 8.99
CA ALA A 26 -12.35 -1.48 7.83
C ALA A 26 -11.42 -0.32 8.20
N GLY A 27 -10.19 -0.65 8.58
CA GLY A 27 -9.14 0.34 8.82
C GLY A 27 -8.51 0.69 7.48
N ALA A 28 -8.37 2.00 7.20
CA ALA A 28 -7.46 2.47 6.17
C ALA A 28 -6.11 1.76 6.36
N ALA A 29 -5.73 0.93 5.40
CA ALA A 29 -4.49 0.18 5.44
C ALA A 29 -3.53 0.86 4.48
N ILE A 30 -2.42 1.36 5.04
CA ILE A 30 -1.28 1.71 4.22
C ILE A 30 -0.64 0.41 3.77
N VAL A 31 -0.50 0.20 2.48
CA VAL A 31 0.04 -1.02 1.88
C VAL A 31 1.30 -0.67 1.11
N THR A 32 2.39 -1.36 1.45
CA THR A 32 3.65 -1.30 0.70
C THR A 32 3.77 -2.52 -0.19
N VAL A 33 3.98 -2.28 -1.49
CA VAL A 33 4.19 -3.33 -2.48
C VAL A 33 5.60 -3.20 -3.03
N THR A 34 6.38 -4.28 -3.00
CA THR A 34 7.76 -4.29 -3.52
C THR A 34 7.91 -5.36 -4.58
N TYR A 35 8.36 -4.94 -5.76
CA TYR A 35 8.81 -5.81 -6.84
C TYR A 35 10.33 -5.79 -6.92
N SER A 36 10.94 -6.93 -7.24
CA SER A 36 12.39 -7.01 -7.46
C SER A 36 12.70 -7.93 -8.64
N GLY A 37 13.72 -7.59 -9.43
CA GLY A 37 14.12 -8.38 -10.59
C GLY A 37 15.18 -7.66 -11.42
N THR A 38 15.15 -7.90 -12.73
CA THR A 38 16.06 -7.23 -13.69
C THR A 38 15.30 -6.52 -14.80
N VAL A 39 15.96 -5.57 -15.45
CA VAL A 39 15.47 -4.96 -16.68
C VAL A 39 15.57 -5.97 -17.82
N ALA A 40 14.45 -6.28 -18.47
CA ALA A 40 14.38 -7.24 -19.57
C ALA A 40 14.72 -6.60 -20.93
N SER A 41 14.28 -5.36 -21.13
CA SER A 41 14.55 -4.54 -22.32
C SER A 41 14.34 -3.07 -21.96
N GLY A 42 15.00 -2.13 -22.61
CA GLY A 42 14.78 -0.70 -22.37
C GLY A 42 15.86 0.18 -22.94
N SER A 43 15.62 1.49 -22.90
CA SER A 43 16.56 2.52 -23.33
C SER A 43 16.52 3.72 -22.40
N ASP A 44 17.71 4.16 -21.96
CA ASP A 44 17.93 5.32 -21.08
C ASP A 44 18.95 6.24 -21.76
N PRO A 45 18.57 6.90 -22.87
CA PRO A 45 19.48 7.68 -23.70
C PRO A 45 20.01 8.94 -23.01
N VAL A 46 19.42 9.31 -21.86
CA VAL A 46 19.88 10.41 -21.01
C VAL A 46 20.68 9.92 -19.81
N ASN A 47 20.90 8.61 -19.71
CA ASN A 47 21.62 7.92 -18.64
C ASN A 47 21.14 8.34 -17.24
N PHE A 48 19.82 8.50 -17.09
CA PHE A 48 19.15 8.88 -15.85
C PHE A 48 19.52 7.94 -14.69
N PHE A 49 19.49 6.63 -14.92
CA PHE A 49 19.79 5.60 -13.93
C PHE A 49 21.27 5.22 -13.85
N ARG A 50 22.14 5.95 -14.57
CA ARG A 50 23.61 5.73 -14.58
C ARG A 50 24.00 4.29 -14.95
N ALA A 51 23.18 3.62 -15.75
CA ALA A 51 23.36 2.22 -16.15
C ALA A 51 23.77 2.08 -17.63
N GLY A 52 24.06 3.21 -18.30
CA GLY A 52 24.30 3.27 -19.74
C GLY A 52 23.00 3.28 -20.55
N ASP A 53 23.13 3.55 -21.86
CA ASP A 53 21.98 3.69 -22.76
C ASP A 53 21.15 2.41 -22.87
N ASN A 54 21.82 1.26 -22.78
CA ASN A 54 21.22 -0.06 -22.65
C ASN A 54 21.52 -0.59 -21.25
N PHE A 55 20.49 -0.66 -20.42
CA PHE A 55 20.57 -1.09 -19.03
C PHE A 55 19.86 -2.43 -18.81
N VAL A 56 19.73 -3.25 -19.87
CA VAL A 56 19.25 -4.63 -19.78
C VAL A 56 20.12 -5.43 -18.82
N GLY A 57 19.48 -6.25 -18.00
CA GLY A 57 20.13 -7.05 -16.96
C GLY A 57 20.46 -6.26 -15.68
N ALA A 58 20.32 -4.92 -15.68
CA ALA A 58 20.46 -4.15 -14.45
C ALA A 58 19.40 -4.59 -13.43
N ALA A 59 19.82 -4.75 -12.18
CA ALA A 59 18.90 -5.02 -11.08
C ALA A 59 17.96 -3.83 -10.89
N TYR A 60 16.68 -4.11 -10.65
CA TYR A 60 15.68 -3.11 -10.31
C TYR A 60 14.87 -3.50 -9.08
N GLN A 61 14.35 -2.48 -8.41
CA GLN A 61 13.33 -2.59 -7.39
C GLN A 61 12.28 -1.52 -7.60
N ALA A 62 10.99 -1.90 -7.58
CA ALA A 62 9.88 -0.96 -7.59
C ALA A 62 9.11 -1.07 -6.28
N VAL A 63 8.98 0.04 -5.56
CA VAL A 63 8.26 0.13 -4.29
C VAL A 63 7.07 1.08 -4.48
N TYR A 64 5.88 0.58 -4.22
CA TYR A 64 4.65 1.37 -4.19
C TYR A 64 4.17 1.50 -2.74
N VAL A 65 3.61 2.66 -2.41
CA VAL A 65 2.86 2.86 -1.16
C VAL A 65 1.45 3.28 -1.52
N PHE A 66 0.48 2.51 -1.07
CA PHE A 66 -0.94 2.76 -1.28
C PHE A 66 -1.65 3.07 0.04
N ASP A 67 -2.70 3.87 -0.01
CA ASP A 67 -3.76 3.91 0.99
C ASP A 67 -5.01 3.28 0.36
N THR A 68 -5.39 2.09 0.84
CA THR A 68 -6.50 1.34 0.24
C THR A 68 -7.88 1.89 0.60
N SER A 69 -7.95 2.96 1.41
CA SER A 69 -9.21 3.66 1.72
C SER A 69 -9.52 4.82 0.78
N LEU A 70 -8.56 5.23 -0.05
CA LEU A 70 -8.71 6.33 -0.99
C LEU A 70 -9.19 5.86 -2.37
N GLY A 71 -9.77 6.80 -3.13
CA GLY A 71 -10.26 6.55 -4.48
C GLY A 71 -11.63 5.86 -4.52
N GLU A 72 -12.01 5.43 -5.71
CA GLU A 72 -13.18 4.59 -5.94
C GLU A 72 -12.83 3.14 -5.62
N THR A 73 -13.58 2.54 -4.69
CA THR A 73 -13.30 1.18 -4.21
C THR A 73 -14.34 0.18 -4.71
N PHE A 74 -13.88 -0.97 -5.14
CA PHE A 74 -14.69 -2.17 -5.33
C PHE A 74 -14.20 -3.26 -4.39
N ASN A 75 -15.13 -3.91 -3.69
CA ASN A 75 -14.79 -4.99 -2.78
C ASN A 75 -15.71 -6.19 -2.98
N SER A 76 -15.12 -7.36 -3.17
CA SER A 76 -15.80 -8.65 -3.23
C SER A 76 -14.90 -9.76 -2.68
N PRO A 77 -15.46 -10.96 -2.42
CA PRO A 77 -14.65 -12.09 -1.98
C PRO A 77 -13.50 -12.48 -2.92
N THR A 78 -13.60 -12.17 -4.22
CA THR A 78 -12.65 -12.60 -5.25
C THR A 78 -11.98 -11.45 -6.00
N SER A 79 -12.38 -10.20 -5.78
CA SER A 79 -11.77 -9.05 -6.45
C SER A 79 -11.89 -7.81 -5.57
N ASN A 80 -10.76 -7.17 -5.27
CA ASN A 80 -10.74 -5.90 -4.57
C ASN A 80 -9.81 -4.92 -5.29
N TYR A 81 -10.24 -3.67 -5.41
CA TYR A 81 -9.41 -2.59 -5.92
C TYR A 81 -9.90 -1.23 -5.43
N PRO A 82 -8.99 -0.35 -5.01
CA PRO A 82 -9.16 1.09 -5.11
C PRO A 82 -8.49 1.62 -6.39
N LEU A 83 -9.13 2.57 -7.07
CA LEU A 83 -8.54 3.36 -8.15
C LEU A 83 -8.81 4.85 -7.96
N GLY A 84 -7.95 5.71 -8.50
CA GLY A 84 -8.21 7.14 -8.47
C GLY A 84 -7.11 7.98 -9.09
N GLY A 85 -7.14 9.27 -8.81
CA GLY A 85 -6.30 10.30 -9.41
C GLY A 85 -7.10 11.27 -10.27
N ASN A 86 -6.43 12.30 -10.78
CA ASN A 86 -7.04 13.38 -11.58
C ASN A 86 -7.82 12.85 -12.79
N PHE A 87 -7.41 11.73 -13.38
CA PHE A 87 -8.12 11.11 -14.50
C PHE A 87 -9.53 10.63 -14.12
N PHE A 88 -9.72 10.20 -12.88
CA PHE A 88 -11.00 9.67 -12.36
C PHE A 88 -11.79 10.69 -11.53
N GLY A 89 -11.20 11.85 -11.22
CA GLY A 89 -11.84 12.85 -10.36
C GLY A 89 -11.97 12.42 -8.90
N SER A 90 -11.22 11.40 -8.47
CA SER A 90 -11.19 10.88 -7.10
C SER A 90 -9.77 10.91 -6.53
N PRO A 91 -9.57 10.88 -5.19
CA PRO A 91 -8.24 10.82 -4.61
C PRO A 91 -7.45 9.60 -5.12
N SER A 92 -6.16 9.79 -5.42
CA SER A 92 -5.28 8.67 -5.81
C SER A 92 -5.05 7.74 -4.61
N PRO A 93 -5.29 6.42 -4.72
CA PRO A 93 -4.87 5.47 -3.69
C PRO A 93 -3.36 5.29 -3.66
N ALA A 94 -2.63 5.59 -4.74
CA ALA A 94 -1.17 5.52 -4.75
C ALA A 94 -0.60 6.81 -4.13
N LEU A 95 0.02 6.68 -2.94
CA LEU A 95 0.64 7.78 -2.19
C LEU A 95 2.05 8.08 -2.68
N SER A 96 2.81 7.05 -3.03
CA SER A 96 4.14 7.19 -3.61
C SER A 96 4.52 5.97 -4.45
N ALA A 97 5.42 6.18 -5.40
CA ALA A 97 6.10 5.12 -6.12
C ALA A 97 7.59 5.46 -6.22
N THR A 98 8.43 4.46 -5.99
CA THR A 98 9.89 4.55 -6.10
C THR A 98 10.38 3.45 -7.04
N LEU A 99 11.04 3.81 -8.12
CA LEU A 99 11.76 2.89 -8.99
C LEU A 99 13.24 3.08 -8.77
N THR A 100 13.94 2.00 -8.39
CA THR A 100 15.39 1.97 -8.28
C THR A 100 15.94 1.06 -9.36
N ILE A 101 16.85 1.57 -10.19
CA ILE A 101 17.63 0.77 -11.16
C ILE A 101 19.09 1.11 -10.93
N ASN A 102 19.95 0.10 -10.84
CA ASN A 102 21.39 0.30 -10.64
C ASN A 102 21.71 1.23 -9.44
N ASN A 103 20.98 1.07 -8.33
CA ASN A 103 21.07 1.89 -7.11
C ASN A 103 20.74 3.39 -7.27
N VAL A 104 20.16 3.81 -8.40
CA VAL A 104 19.63 5.16 -8.59
C VAL A 104 18.11 5.10 -8.52
N SER A 105 17.52 5.93 -7.65
CA SER A 105 16.08 5.92 -7.38
C SER A 105 15.39 7.14 -8.00
N LEU A 106 14.27 6.88 -8.67
CA LEU A 106 13.24 7.85 -9.02
C LEU A 106 12.06 7.67 -8.06
N THR A 107 11.76 8.68 -7.25
CA THR A 107 10.57 8.71 -6.39
C THR A 107 9.61 9.79 -6.88
N PHE A 108 8.33 9.47 -6.97
CA PHE A 108 7.28 10.41 -7.35
C PHE A 108 5.98 10.15 -6.60
N THR A 109 5.14 11.19 -6.48
CA THR A 109 3.79 11.12 -5.93
C THR A 109 2.78 11.03 -7.08
N PRO A 110 2.11 9.89 -7.30
CA PRO A 110 1.15 9.73 -8.37
C PRO A 110 -0.02 10.70 -8.20
N ASN A 111 -0.35 11.44 -9.25
CA ASN A 111 -1.47 12.39 -9.25
C ASN A 111 -2.49 12.12 -10.36
N GLN A 112 -2.09 11.43 -11.43
CA GLN A 112 -2.93 11.23 -12.60
C GLN A 112 -3.75 9.93 -12.49
N HIS A 113 -3.09 8.84 -12.11
CA HIS A 113 -3.71 7.54 -11.90
C HIS A 113 -2.95 6.77 -10.82
N GLY A 114 -3.67 6.23 -9.85
CA GLY A 114 -3.18 5.25 -8.89
C GLY A 114 -4.14 4.07 -8.84
N PHE A 115 -3.61 2.85 -8.86
CA PHE A 115 -4.42 1.64 -8.88
C PHE A 115 -3.70 0.49 -8.20
N ILE A 116 -4.40 -0.21 -7.31
CA ILE A 116 -3.97 -1.48 -6.73
C ILE A 116 -5.13 -2.45 -6.83
N ARG A 117 -4.88 -3.67 -7.30
CA ARG A 117 -5.90 -4.68 -7.52
C ARG A 117 -5.38 -6.07 -7.20
N GLY A 118 -6.24 -6.84 -6.54
CA GLY A 118 -6.09 -8.28 -6.36
C GLY A 118 -7.32 -9.00 -6.88
N ILE A 119 -7.12 -10.10 -7.61
CA ILE A 119 -8.16 -11.05 -8.01
C ILE A 119 -7.73 -12.45 -7.60
N SER A 120 -8.63 -13.18 -6.96
CA SER A 120 -8.46 -14.57 -6.55
C SER A 120 -9.65 -15.40 -7.05
N ASP A 121 -9.72 -15.59 -8.36
CA ASP A 121 -10.73 -16.42 -9.04
C ASP A 121 -10.03 -17.37 -10.02
N THR A 122 -10.75 -17.96 -10.96
CA THR A 122 -10.24 -18.80 -12.06
C THR A 122 -9.10 -18.17 -12.86
N ALA A 123 -8.98 -16.85 -12.83
CA ALA A 123 -7.87 -16.09 -13.38
C ALA A 123 -7.37 -15.12 -12.28
N SER A 124 -6.35 -15.54 -11.53
CA SER A 124 -5.83 -14.73 -10.44
C SER A 124 -4.88 -13.64 -10.96
N LEU A 125 -4.89 -12.48 -10.31
CA LEU A 125 -4.18 -11.29 -10.75
C LEU A 125 -3.74 -10.45 -9.55
N ILE A 126 -2.53 -9.91 -9.62
CA ILE A 126 -2.20 -8.67 -8.90
C ILE A 126 -1.74 -7.60 -9.88
N GLN A 127 -2.21 -6.38 -9.67
CA GLN A 127 -1.87 -5.22 -10.49
C GLN A 127 -1.62 -4.00 -9.63
N HIS A 128 -0.55 -3.28 -9.93
CA HIS A 128 -0.15 -2.05 -9.26
C HIS A 128 0.28 -1.04 -10.32
N GLU A 129 -0.30 0.15 -10.26
CA GLU A 129 -0.02 1.23 -11.20
C GLU A 129 0.07 2.56 -10.48
N ALA A 130 1.06 3.34 -10.90
CA ALA A 130 1.34 4.66 -10.39
C ALA A 130 1.72 5.57 -11.56
N LYS A 131 0.92 6.60 -11.78
CA LYS A 131 1.07 7.54 -12.88
C LYS A 131 1.06 8.97 -12.39
N HIS A 132 2.06 9.72 -12.83
CA HIS A 132 2.24 11.13 -12.53
C HIS A 132 2.31 11.93 -13.82
N LEU A 133 1.61 13.06 -13.82
CA LEU A 133 1.70 14.09 -14.84
C LEU A 133 1.99 15.42 -14.16
N SER A 134 3.11 16.05 -14.50
CA SER A 134 3.40 17.43 -14.13
C SER A 134 3.25 18.34 -15.34
N SER A 135 2.64 19.49 -15.10
CA SER A 135 2.54 20.59 -16.07
C SER A 135 3.28 21.83 -15.57
N ASP A 136 4.28 21.65 -14.70
CA ASP A 136 4.94 22.75 -14.01
C ASP A 136 6.02 23.39 -14.89
N GLY A 137 5.74 24.60 -15.37
CA GLY A 137 6.71 25.43 -16.10
C GLY A 137 6.86 25.09 -17.58
N PRO A 138 8.05 25.31 -18.18
CA PRO A 138 8.27 25.13 -19.60
C PRO A 138 8.55 23.67 -19.98
N LEU A 139 8.21 22.67 -19.15
CA LEU A 139 8.31 21.25 -19.47
C LEU A 139 7.08 20.51 -18.90
N SER A 140 6.54 19.54 -19.64
CA SER A 140 5.56 18.58 -19.11
C SER A 140 6.26 17.27 -18.80
N GLY A 141 6.14 16.79 -17.56
CA GLY A 141 6.71 15.54 -17.11
C GLY A 141 5.65 14.45 -17.03
N TYR A 142 6.00 13.26 -17.46
CA TYR A 142 5.16 12.07 -17.39
C TYR A 142 5.97 10.92 -16.81
N VAL A 143 5.40 10.24 -15.81
CA VAL A 143 5.95 8.99 -15.29
C VAL A 143 4.82 7.99 -15.16
N ASN A 144 5.00 6.81 -15.74
CA ASN A 144 4.05 5.70 -15.64
C ASN A 144 4.79 4.42 -15.26
N LEU A 145 4.42 3.83 -14.12
CA LEU A 145 5.04 2.62 -13.61
C LEU A 145 3.96 1.58 -13.33
N ILE A 146 3.99 0.48 -14.08
CA ILE A 146 2.97 -0.56 -14.03
C ILE A 146 3.64 -1.90 -13.73
N HIS A 147 3.07 -2.66 -12.81
CA HIS A 147 3.35 -4.07 -12.62
C HIS A 147 2.05 -4.86 -12.59
N ARG A 148 1.99 -5.93 -13.38
CA ARG A 148 0.89 -6.86 -13.44
C ARG A 148 1.43 -8.28 -13.54
N LEU A 149 1.01 -9.11 -12.60
CA LEU A 149 1.27 -10.55 -12.59
C LEU A 149 -0.07 -11.25 -12.70
N PHE A 150 -0.16 -12.19 -13.63
CA PHE A 150 -1.40 -12.85 -13.98
C PHE A 150 -1.16 -14.36 -14.11
N ARG A 151 -2.13 -15.17 -13.67
CA ARG A 151 -2.08 -16.62 -13.84
C ARG A 151 -3.45 -17.21 -14.15
N PHE A 152 -3.55 -17.94 -15.26
CA PHE A 152 -4.76 -18.68 -15.64
C PHE A 152 -4.91 -19.98 -14.82
N ASN A 153 -6.16 -20.30 -14.48
CA ASN A 153 -6.57 -21.56 -13.83
C ASN A 153 -5.84 -21.85 -12.51
N ASP A 154 -5.45 -20.81 -11.79
CA ASP A 154 -4.76 -20.89 -10.51
C ASP A 154 -5.26 -19.77 -9.61
N ASN A 155 -5.48 -20.06 -8.33
CA ASN A 155 -5.94 -19.09 -7.33
C ASN A 155 -4.78 -18.59 -6.46
N LEU A 156 -3.63 -18.39 -7.08
CA LEU A 156 -2.38 -18.06 -6.40
C LEU A 156 -2.39 -16.65 -5.81
N TYR A 157 -2.86 -15.68 -6.58
CA TYR A 157 -2.84 -14.27 -6.17
C TYR A 157 -4.03 -13.94 -5.26
N PRO A 158 -3.81 -13.24 -4.13
CA PRO A 158 -4.88 -12.92 -3.20
C PRO A 158 -5.75 -11.79 -3.74
N ALA A 159 -7.05 -11.87 -3.49
CA ALA A 159 -7.95 -10.73 -3.67
C ALA A 159 -7.78 -9.70 -2.55
N SER A 160 -7.33 -10.12 -1.36
CA SER A 160 -7.06 -9.21 -0.24
C SER A 160 -5.87 -8.31 -0.54
N LEU A 161 -6.03 -7.00 -0.35
CA LEU A 161 -4.97 -6.00 -0.57
C LEU A 161 -4.15 -5.73 0.69
N THR A 162 -4.66 -6.11 1.86
CA THR A 162 -4.09 -5.75 3.16
C THR A 162 -3.46 -6.93 3.88
N GLY A 163 -3.71 -8.15 3.41
CA GLY A 163 -3.01 -9.34 3.88
C GLY A 163 -1.55 -9.35 3.41
N SER A 164 -0.64 -9.81 4.28
CA SER A 164 0.74 -10.06 3.86
C SER A 164 0.76 -11.12 2.77
N PHE A 165 1.51 -10.86 1.70
CA PHE A 165 1.68 -11.76 0.57
C PHE A 165 3.11 -11.70 0.06
N SER A 166 3.64 -12.83 -0.39
CA SER A 166 4.94 -12.93 -1.02
C SER A 166 4.88 -14.01 -2.09
N HIS A 167 5.45 -13.73 -3.25
CA HIS A 167 5.51 -14.68 -4.36
C HIS A 167 6.85 -14.58 -5.09
N THR A 168 7.39 -15.73 -5.46
CA THR A 168 8.54 -15.86 -6.35
C THR A 168 8.01 -16.14 -7.75
N VAL A 169 8.24 -15.21 -8.67
CA VAL A 169 7.75 -15.29 -10.04
C VAL A 169 8.37 -16.49 -10.74
N ASP A 170 7.54 -17.28 -11.42
CA ASP A 170 7.97 -18.46 -12.17
C ASP A 170 7.48 -18.43 -13.63
N PHE A 171 7.84 -19.44 -14.40
CA PHE A 171 7.56 -19.51 -15.84
C PHE A 171 6.07 -19.60 -16.20
N ARG A 172 5.18 -19.85 -15.23
CA ARG A 172 3.73 -19.91 -15.41
C ARG A 172 3.06 -18.55 -15.20
N ASP A 173 3.81 -17.55 -14.74
CA ASP A 173 3.30 -16.20 -14.59
C ASP A 173 3.35 -15.43 -15.90
N ASP A 174 2.20 -14.91 -16.31
CA ASP A 174 2.12 -13.90 -17.36
C ASP A 174 2.43 -12.53 -16.74
N ILE A 175 3.44 -11.87 -17.29
CA ILE A 175 3.99 -10.65 -16.72
C ILE A 175 3.75 -9.48 -17.68
N PHE A 176 3.27 -8.36 -17.13
CA PHE A 176 3.35 -7.06 -17.77
C PHE A 176 3.92 -6.07 -16.76
N ALA A 177 5.18 -5.66 -16.93
CA ALA A 177 5.84 -4.76 -16.02
C ALA A 177 6.68 -3.75 -16.81
N ILE A 178 6.34 -2.47 -16.71
CA ILE A 178 6.94 -1.39 -17.51
C ILE A 178 7.18 -0.13 -16.70
N VAL A 179 8.14 0.67 -17.16
CA VAL A 179 8.24 2.10 -16.84
C VAL A 179 8.33 2.92 -18.11
N GLU A 180 7.67 4.08 -18.10
CA GLU A 180 7.82 5.14 -19.09
C GLU A 180 8.06 6.45 -18.34
N ILE A 181 9.15 7.15 -18.66
CA ILE A 181 9.47 8.48 -18.15
C ILE A 181 9.67 9.39 -19.36
N GLU A 182 8.86 10.42 -19.46
CA GLU A 182 8.95 11.40 -20.53
C GLU A 182 9.06 12.81 -19.96
N TYR A 183 9.96 13.60 -20.55
CA TYR A 183 9.96 15.05 -20.37
C TYR A 183 9.77 15.68 -21.74
N ARG A 184 8.71 16.47 -21.91
CA ARG A 184 8.37 17.13 -23.16
C ARG A 184 8.51 18.64 -23.03
N ASN A 185 9.01 19.28 -24.07
CA ASN A 185 8.93 20.73 -24.21
C ASN A 185 7.52 21.12 -24.69
N PRO A 186 6.75 21.92 -23.94
CA PRO A 186 5.37 22.27 -24.23
C PRO A 186 5.27 23.25 -25.41
N VAL A 187 6.37 23.92 -25.78
CA VAL A 187 6.40 24.89 -26.89
C VAL A 187 6.38 24.17 -28.24
N ASN A 188 7.10 23.05 -28.37
CA ASN A 188 7.26 22.33 -29.64
C ASN A 188 6.86 20.85 -29.58
N GLY A 189 6.46 20.34 -28.42
CA GLY A 189 6.05 18.95 -28.19
C GLY A 189 7.20 17.93 -28.24
N LEU A 190 8.44 18.36 -28.45
CA LEU A 190 9.59 17.47 -28.58
C LEU A 190 10.01 16.89 -27.22
N TYR A 191 10.42 15.63 -27.24
CA TYR A 191 11.02 15.00 -26.06
C TYR A 191 12.36 15.65 -25.74
N SER A 192 12.50 16.12 -24.51
CA SER A 192 13.79 16.50 -23.92
C SER A 192 14.48 15.30 -23.28
N ALA A 193 13.70 14.30 -22.83
CA ALA A 193 14.19 13.02 -22.36
C ALA A 193 13.08 11.95 -22.47
N PHE A 194 13.45 10.72 -22.82
CA PHE A 194 12.55 9.57 -22.90
C PHE A 194 13.27 8.32 -22.39
N VAL A 195 12.84 7.78 -21.26
CA VAL A 195 13.35 6.53 -20.69
C VAL A 195 12.22 5.53 -20.66
N HIS A 196 12.47 4.31 -21.14
CA HIS A 196 11.51 3.23 -21.07
C HIS A 196 12.19 1.92 -20.72
N ALA A 197 11.50 1.06 -19.98
CA ALA A 197 11.94 -0.32 -19.76
C ALA A 197 10.76 -1.26 -19.57
N ASN A 198 10.96 -2.50 -20.02
CA ASN A 198 10.21 -3.67 -19.60
C ASN A 198 11.01 -4.39 -18.52
N PHE A 199 10.33 -4.90 -17.50
CA PHE A 199 10.94 -5.58 -16.37
C PHE A 199 10.66 -7.09 -16.40
N ALA A 200 11.62 -7.85 -15.88
CA ALA A 200 11.49 -9.26 -15.52
C ALA A 200 11.49 -9.36 -13.98
N PRO A 201 10.33 -9.16 -13.30
CA PRO A 201 10.22 -9.38 -11.87
C PRO A 201 10.53 -10.85 -11.54
N THR A 202 11.26 -11.04 -10.45
CA THR A 202 11.58 -12.34 -9.86
C THR A 202 10.85 -12.56 -8.54
N SER A 203 10.40 -11.48 -7.91
CA SER A 203 9.58 -11.56 -6.70
C SER A 203 8.66 -10.35 -6.55
N VAL A 204 7.58 -10.55 -5.81
CA VAL A 204 6.68 -9.51 -5.33
C VAL A 204 6.32 -9.76 -3.87
N THR A 205 6.28 -8.70 -3.08
CA THR A 205 5.81 -8.74 -1.69
C THR A 205 4.80 -7.64 -1.45
N ILE A 206 3.72 -7.95 -0.74
CA ILE A 206 2.72 -7.01 -0.26
C ILE A 206 2.77 -7.06 1.27
N SER A 207 2.98 -5.90 1.90
CA SER A 207 2.97 -5.74 3.35
C SER A 207 2.04 -4.59 3.70
N SER A 208 1.07 -4.84 4.58
CA SER A 208 0.34 -3.73 5.20
C SER A 208 1.18 -3.14 6.33
N GLY A 209 1.37 -1.83 6.30
CA GLY A 209 1.77 -1.07 7.47
C GLY A 209 0.57 -1.05 8.40
N VAL A 210 0.61 -1.83 9.47
CA VAL A 210 -0.41 -1.77 10.52
C VAL A 210 -0.32 -0.37 11.12
N PRO A 211 -1.36 0.49 10.99
CA PRO A 211 -1.43 1.68 11.79
C PRO A 211 -1.64 1.16 13.22
N GLU A 212 -0.65 1.34 14.07
CA GLU A 212 -0.77 0.94 15.46
C GLU A 212 -1.53 1.94 16.38
N PRO A 213 -2.42 2.90 15.97
CA PRO A 213 -3.20 3.63 16.97
C PRO A 213 -3.98 2.71 17.94
N ALA A 214 -4.43 1.54 17.48
CA ALA A 214 -5.05 0.54 18.34
C ALA A 214 -4.05 -0.12 19.32
N THR A 215 -2.80 -0.38 18.91
CA THR A 215 -1.76 -0.89 19.82
C THR A 215 -1.43 0.15 20.89
N TRP A 216 -1.37 1.42 20.52
CA TRP A 216 -1.10 2.51 21.44
C TRP A 216 -2.27 2.72 22.40
N ALA A 217 -3.51 2.68 21.89
CA ALA A 217 -4.71 2.74 22.71
C ALA A 217 -4.79 1.55 23.68
N LEU A 218 -4.56 0.32 23.22
CA LEU A 218 -4.55 -0.87 24.07
C LEU A 218 -3.43 -0.84 25.11
N MET A 219 -2.24 -0.35 24.76
CA MET A 219 -1.12 -0.17 25.67
C MET A 219 -1.48 0.86 26.76
N ILE A 220 -2.00 2.03 26.37
CA ILE A 220 -2.41 3.09 27.31
C ILE A 220 -3.56 2.61 28.19
N THR A 221 -4.57 1.97 27.62
CA THR A 221 -5.69 1.38 28.37
C THR A 221 -5.21 0.29 29.32
N GLY A 222 -4.28 -0.57 28.89
CA GLY A 222 -3.65 -1.59 29.73
C GLY A 222 -2.93 -0.98 30.93
N PHE A 223 -2.10 0.04 30.71
CA PHE A 223 -1.42 0.75 31.79
C PHE A 223 -2.39 1.49 32.72
N ALA A 224 -3.42 2.14 32.17
CA ALA A 224 -4.45 2.80 32.97
C ALA A 224 -5.22 1.80 33.85
N ALA A 225 -5.56 0.62 33.32
CA ALA A 225 -6.24 -0.43 34.05
C ALA A 225 -5.38 -0.97 35.20
N VAL A 226 -4.09 -1.24 34.96
CA VAL A 226 -3.14 -1.68 36.00
C VAL A 226 -2.97 -0.60 37.07
N GLY A 227 -2.80 0.67 36.67
CA GLY A 227 -2.71 1.81 37.59
C GLY A 227 -3.95 1.95 38.47
N PHE A 228 -5.14 1.79 37.88
CA PHE A 228 -6.41 1.86 38.61
C PHE A 228 -6.57 0.71 39.63
N ILE A 229 -6.17 -0.51 39.27
CA ILE A 229 -6.19 -1.67 40.19
C ILE A 229 -5.24 -1.43 41.36
N ALA A 230 -4.02 -0.96 41.10
CA ALA A 230 -3.04 -0.64 42.13
C ALA A 230 -3.55 0.48 43.07
N TYR A 231 -4.17 1.51 42.52
CA TYR A 231 -4.81 2.59 43.28
C TYR A 231 -5.88 2.06 44.23
N ARG A 232 -6.79 1.19 43.76
CA ARG A 232 -7.86 0.62 44.61
C ARG A 232 -7.33 -0.25 45.74
N ARG A 233 -6.22 -0.97 45.54
CA ARG A 233 -5.61 -1.80 46.59
C ARG A 233 -5.04 -0.94 47.73
N LYS A 234 -4.41 0.19 47.40
CA LYS A 234 -3.90 1.13 48.43
C LYS A 234 -5.02 1.74 49.27
N ALA A 235 -6.14 2.13 48.66
CA ALA A 235 -7.27 2.70 49.40
C ALA A 235 -7.86 1.72 50.45
N LYS A 236 -7.95 0.42 50.12
CA LYS A 236 -8.39 -0.60 51.07
C LYS A 236 -7.39 -0.85 52.20
N ALA A 237 -6.09 -0.83 51.91
CA ALA A 237 -5.06 -0.98 52.93
C ALA A 237 -5.04 0.19 53.92
N ALA A 238 -5.28 1.42 53.44
CA ALA A 238 -5.36 2.61 54.29
C ALA A 238 -6.60 2.62 55.21
N MET A 239 -7.76 2.13 54.73
CA MET A 239 -8.97 1.99 55.56
C MET A 239 -8.87 0.89 56.62
N ALA A 240 -8.03 -0.13 56.43
CA ALA A 240 -7.84 -1.19 57.41
C ALA A 240 -6.84 -0.82 58.53
N ALA A 241 -6.11 0.27 58.37
CA ALA A 241 -5.11 0.76 59.32
C ALA A 241 -5.62 1.95 60.17
N ALA A 242 -6.87 2.38 59.98
CA ALA A 242 -7.56 3.43 60.74
C ALA A 242 -8.68 2.80 61.58
#